data_AF-A0A2J6WDD9-F1
#
_entry.id   AF-A0A2J6WDD9-F1
#
_cell.length_a   1.000
_cell.length_b   1.000
_cell.length_c   1.000
_cell.angle_alpha   90.00
_cell.angle_beta   90.00
_cell.angle_gamma   90.00
#
_symmetry.space_group_name_H-M   'P 1'
#
loop_
_entity.id
_entity.type
_entity.pdbx_description
1 polymer ?
#
loop_
_entity_poly.entity_id
_entity_poly.type
_entity_poly.pdbx_seq_one_letter_code
_entity_poly.pdbx_strand_id
1 'polypeptide(L)'
;MTIVTNTGLNYYSFSTVIPPKKTEKQMKKIFLMLAFVAGIGVAANAQTKVTKTPEQRAQHRAAALAKKLNLNADQSTKVNAIFAQQASQMDSLKTNKSGDRKANFAARKAIFTNTDARLNAVLTPEQQTAYANLKTEMKNKFHSRHHGAKTPDEKAPRLTGVLTKKLSLSADQSAKVNSILLQSATQMDSLKANKPADRAAVKQSRKAILQNADAQLKTVFTAEQQKAYADLKAKMIERMKAHRGAKVTAPSAG
;
A
#
# COMPACT_ATOMS: atom_id res chain seq x y z
N MET A 1 -40.80 71.94 22.62
CA MET A 1 -41.48 72.49 21.43
C MET A 1 -40.41 72.75 20.40
N THR A 2 -40.21 71.79 19.50
CA THR A 2 -39.04 71.69 18.61
C THR A 2 -39.52 71.99 17.19
N ILE A 3 -39.00 73.05 16.59
CA ILE A 3 -39.43 73.53 15.28
C ILE A 3 -38.45 73.03 14.20
N VAL A 4 -38.96 72.08 13.41
CA VAL A 4 -38.88 71.84 11.94
C VAL A 4 -38.16 72.98 11.16
N THR A 5 -37.26 72.77 10.20
CA THR A 5 -37.54 72.34 8.81
C THR A 5 -36.28 71.99 8.00
N ASN A 6 -36.47 70.98 7.15
CA ASN A 6 -35.60 70.49 6.08
C ASN A 6 -36.04 71.09 4.73
N THR A 7 -35.09 71.62 3.95
CA THR A 7 -35.13 71.95 2.50
C THR A 7 -33.66 72.07 2.06
N GLY A 8 -33.10 71.48 1.00
CA GLY A 8 -33.58 70.80 -0.19
C GLY A 8 -32.70 71.24 -1.38
N LEU A 9 -32.13 70.28 -2.14
CA LEU A 9 -31.74 70.36 -3.58
C LEU A 9 -30.48 71.22 -3.93
N ASN A 10 -29.60 70.96 -4.92
CA ASN A 10 -29.54 69.98 -6.01
C ASN A 10 -28.17 70.04 -6.75
N TYR A 11 -27.77 68.91 -7.37
CA TYR A 11 -26.92 68.66 -8.56
C TYR A 11 -25.53 69.31 -8.75
N TYR A 12 -24.51 68.49 -9.07
CA TYR A 12 -24.03 68.20 -10.44
C TYR A 12 -22.86 67.20 -10.47
N SER A 13 -22.89 66.34 -11.49
CA SER A 13 -21.99 65.25 -11.88
C SER A 13 -20.52 65.63 -12.14
N PHE A 14 -19.57 64.72 -11.89
CA PHE A 14 -18.72 64.02 -12.91
C PHE A 14 -17.44 63.40 -12.33
N SER A 15 -17.18 62.17 -12.81
CA SER A 15 -15.90 61.48 -13.01
C SER A 15 -14.95 61.10 -11.86
N THR A 16 -14.95 59.78 -11.63
CA THR A 16 -13.86 58.93 -11.13
C THR A 16 -12.54 59.13 -11.89
N VAL A 17 -11.44 59.39 -11.16
CA VAL A 17 -10.08 59.29 -11.70
C VAL A 17 -9.53 57.88 -11.44
N ILE A 18 -9.64 57.04 -12.45
CA ILE A 18 -8.87 55.79 -12.61
C ILE A 18 -7.75 56.13 -13.60
N PRO A 19 -6.46 56.05 -13.25
CA PRO A 19 -5.40 56.17 -14.24
C PRO A 19 -5.22 54.85 -15.04
N PRO A 20 -5.17 54.90 -16.38
CA PRO A 20 -4.97 53.72 -17.22
C PRO A 20 -3.49 53.29 -17.31
N LYS A 21 -3.27 51.97 -17.43
CA LYS A 21 -2.00 51.35 -17.87
C LYS A 21 -2.15 50.82 -19.29
N LYS A 22 -1.21 51.22 -20.18
CA LYS A 22 -0.69 50.56 -21.41
C LYS A 22 -0.20 51.67 -22.38
N THR A 23 0.84 51.62 -23.22
CA THR A 23 1.98 50.73 -23.55
C THR A 23 2.78 51.45 -24.66
N GLU A 24 4.11 51.23 -24.72
CA GLU A 24 5.00 51.28 -25.91
C GLU A 24 5.18 52.59 -26.72
N LYS A 25 6.44 53.05 -26.88
CA LYS A 25 7.28 52.75 -28.08
C LYS A 25 8.69 53.36 -27.97
N GLN A 26 9.68 52.54 -28.38
CA GLN A 26 11.01 52.90 -28.90
C GLN A 26 12.12 53.29 -27.92
N MET A 27 12.98 52.32 -27.59
CA MET A 27 14.39 52.48 -27.94
C MET A 27 14.88 51.24 -28.70
N LYS A 28 15.18 51.50 -29.97
CA LYS A 28 15.82 50.64 -30.95
C LYS A 28 17.32 50.66 -30.65
N LYS A 29 17.92 49.47 -30.72
CA LYS A 29 19.34 49.16 -30.90
C LYS A 29 20.11 48.84 -29.61
N ILE A 30 20.72 47.65 -29.68
CA ILE A 30 21.97 47.20 -29.06
C ILE A 30 21.78 46.18 -27.93
N PHE A 31 21.95 44.91 -28.36
CA PHE A 31 22.67 43.82 -27.68
C PHE A 31 21.88 42.76 -26.88
N LEU A 32 21.84 41.58 -27.51
CA LEU A 32 22.45 40.33 -27.00
C LEU A 32 21.50 39.25 -26.44
N MET A 33 21.31 38.22 -27.29
CA MET A 33 21.12 36.79 -26.99
C MET A 33 20.20 36.38 -25.83
N LEU A 34 19.08 35.71 -26.18
CA LEU A 34 18.70 34.38 -25.65
C LEU A 34 17.32 33.99 -26.21
N ALA A 35 17.30 33.60 -27.49
CA ALA A 35 16.21 32.81 -28.04
C ALA A 35 16.66 31.34 -28.01
N PHE A 36 16.03 30.53 -27.15
CA PHE A 36 15.49 29.19 -27.46
C PHE A 36 15.20 28.43 -26.15
N VAL A 37 14.03 28.66 -25.54
CA VAL A 37 13.46 27.69 -24.58
C VAL A 37 11.99 27.52 -24.91
N ALA A 38 11.71 26.68 -25.91
CA ALA A 38 10.47 25.95 -26.03
C ALA A 38 10.81 24.47 -25.87
N GLY A 39 10.38 23.86 -24.76
CA GLY A 39 10.64 22.46 -24.45
C GLY A 39 9.66 21.95 -23.39
N ILE A 40 8.64 21.25 -23.86
CA ILE A 40 7.60 20.55 -23.09
C ILE A 40 8.25 19.57 -22.10
N GLY A 41 7.74 19.52 -20.87
CA GLY A 41 8.15 18.52 -19.88
C GLY A 41 7.10 18.29 -18.81
N VAL A 42 6.05 17.53 -19.12
CA VAL A 42 5.23 16.88 -18.09
C VAL A 42 6.06 15.75 -17.49
N ALA A 43 6.75 16.01 -16.39
CA ALA A 43 7.41 14.96 -15.62
C ALA A 43 6.36 14.17 -14.84
N ALA A 44 5.90 13.07 -15.43
CA ALA A 44 5.24 12.00 -14.71
C ALA A 44 6.26 11.38 -13.73
N ASN A 45 6.14 11.71 -12.43
CA ASN A 45 6.87 11.03 -11.37
C ASN A 45 6.32 9.61 -11.17
N ALA A 46 6.56 8.73 -12.13
CA ALA A 46 6.63 7.31 -11.84
C ALA A 46 7.90 7.14 -10.99
N GLN A 47 7.75 6.85 -9.69
CA GLN A 47 8.89 6.43 -8.87
C GLN A 47 9.43 5.14 -9.48
N THR A 48 10.44 5.26 -10.34
CA THR A 48 11.20 4.16 -10.90
C THR A 48 11.82 3.43 -9.73
N LYS A 49 11.17 2.34 -9.29
CA LYS A 49 11.72 1.47 -8.26
C LYS A 49 12.99 0.87 -8.84
N VAL A 50 14.14 1.46 -8.50
CA VAL A 50 15.45 1.00 -8.99
C VAL A 50 15.56 -0.50 -8.72
N THR A 51 15.52 -1.29 -9.78
CA THR A 51 15.65 -2.74 -9.71
C THR A 51 17.11 -3.06 -9.43
N LYS A 52 17.44 -3.35 -8.17
CA LYS A 52 18.79 -3.76 -7.78
C LYS A 52 19.24 -4.97 -8.60
N THR A 53 20.46 -4.93 -9.14
CA THR A 53 21.09 -6.06 -9.83
C THR A 53 21.25 -7.26 -8.87
N PRO A 54 21.40 -8.50 -9.38
CA PRO A 54 21.69 -9.67 -8.54
C PRO A 54 22.85 -9.43 -7.56
N GLU A 55 23.90 -8.76 -8.00
CA GLU A 55 25.11 -8.43 -7.26
C GLU A 55 24.81 -7.43 -6.15
N GLN A 56 24.09 -6.35 -6.46
CA GLN A 56 23.67 -5.36 -5.45
C GLN A 56 22.75 -5.98 -4.38
N ARG A 57 21.89 -6.95 -4.77
CA ARG A 57 21.07 -7.70 -3.82
C ARG A 57 21.92 -8.60 -2.93
N ALA A 58 22.92 -9.28 -3.50
CA ALA A 58 23.84 -10.12 -2.75
C ALA A 58 24.65 -9.31 -1.74
N GLN A 59 25.25 -8.20 -2.17
CA GLN A 59 26.02 -7.29 -1.31
C GLN A 59 25.18 -6.75 -0.16
N HIS A 60 23.96 -6.28 -0.43
CA HIS A 60 23.08 -5.78 0.62
C HIS A 60 22.71 -6.87 1.65
N ARG A 61 22.51 -8.11 1.20
CA ARG A 61 22.22 -9.24 2.11
C ARG A 61 23.46 -9.63 2.92
N ALA A 62 24.64 -9.63 2.30
CA ALA A 62 25.90 -9.89 2.96
C ALA A 62 26.18 -8.85 4.05
N ALA A 63 26.05 -7.55 3.72
CA ALA A 63 26.25 -6.46 4.67
C ALA A 63 25.26 -6.52 5.84
N ALA A 64 23.99 -6.84 5.58
CA ALA A 64 23.00 -6.99 6.64
C ALA A 64 23.31 -8.19 7.56
N LEU A 65 23.80 -9.31 7.01
CA LEU A 65 24.20 -10.47 7.80
C LEU A 65 25.48 -10.19 8.59
N ALA A 66 26.45 -9.52 7.96
CA ALA A 66 27.70 -9.08 8.59
C ALA A 66 27.43 -8.25 9.85
N LYS A 67 26.54 -7.25 9.73
CA LYS A 67 26.14 -6.42 10.87
C LYS A 67 25.38 -7.19 11.95
N LYS A 68 24.53 -8.16 11.57
CA LYS A 68 23.72 -8.92 12.53
C LYS A 68 24.51 -9.97 13.31
N LEU A 69 25.56 -10.53 12.70
CA LEU A 69 26.36 -11.61 13.28
C LEU A 69 27.78 -11.16 13.66
N ASN A 70 28.08 -9.86 13.53
CA ASN A 70 29.42 -9.29 13.73
C ASN A 70 30.50 -10.09 13.00
N LEU A 71 30.31 -10.31 11.70
CA LEU A 71 31.25 -11.08 10.89
C LEU A 71 32.56 -10.31 10.71
N ASN A 72 33.69 -11.02 10.79
CA ASN A 72 34.99 -10.43 10.47
C ASN A 72 35.16 -10.25 8.94
N ALA A 73 36.29 -9.67 8.51
CA ALA A 73 36.55 -9.36 7.10
C ALA A 73 36.55 -10.61 6.19
N ASP A 74 37.19 -11.69 6.64
CA ASP A 74 37.28 -12.93 5.88
C ASP A 74 35.92 -13.62 5.75
N GLN A 75 35.16 -13.68 6.86
CA GLN A 75 33.80 -14.20 6.88
C GLN A 75 32.87 -13.37 5.99
N SER A 76 32.96 -12.04 6.07
CA SER A 76 32.16 -11.13 5.25
C SER A 76 32.41 -11.35 3.75
N THR A 77 33.68 -11.54 3.37
CA THR A 77 34.08 -11.84 1.98
C THR A 77 33.48 -13.18 1.51
N LYS A 78 33.63 -14.24 2.31
CA LYS A 78 33.06 -15.56 2.00
C LYS A 78 31.53 -15.55 1.92
N VAL A 79 30.87 -14.87 2.85
CA VAL A 79 29.40 -14.70 2.87
C VAL A 79 28.90 -13.93 1.65
N ASN A 80 29.61 -12.88 1.23
CA ASN A 80 29.27 -12.15 0.02
C ASN A 80 29.36 -13.04 -1.23
N ALA A 81 30.43 -13.84 -1.36
CA ALA A 81 30.57 -14.81 -2.45
C ALA A 81 29.44 -15.86 -2.46
N ILE A 82 29.06 -16.38 -1.29
CA ILE A 82 27.93 -17.32 -1.15
C ILE A 82 26.62 -16.67 -1.63
N PHE A 83 26.33 -15.43 -1.21
CA PHE A 83 25.12 -14.74 -1.65
C PHE A 83 25.14 -14.30 -3.12
N ALA A 84 26.31 -14.00 -3.68
CA ALA A 84 26.46 -13.71 -5.11
C ALA A 84 26.11 -14.95 -5.95
N GLN A 85 26.64 -16.12 -5.58
CA GLN A 85 26.29 -17.38 -6.24
C GLN A 85 24.79 -17.71 -6.10
N GLN A 86 24.22 -17.53 -4.90
CA GLN A 86 22.80 -17.70 -4.69
C GLN A 86 21.97 -16.77 -5.60
N ALA A 87 22.38 -15.50 -5.70
CA ALA A 87 21.68 -14.51 -6.51
C ALA A 87 21.72 -14.87 -8.01
N SER A 88 22.87 -15.32 -8.50
CA SER A 88 23.04 -15.81 -9.88
C SER A 88 22.14 -17.01 -10.17
N GLN A 89 22.17 -18.05 -9.33
CA GLN A 89 21.31 -19.24 -9.50
C GLN A 89 19.82 -18.88 -9.47
N MET A 90 19.42 -17.96 -8.60
CA MET A 90 18.04 -17.48 -8.53
C MET A 90 17.63 -16.65 -9.75
N ASP A 91 18.56 -15.97 -10.41
CA ASP A 91 18.31 -15.21 -11.63
C ASP A 91 18.14 -16.15 -12.82
N SER A 92 19.00 -17.18 -12.95
CA SER A 92 18.86 -18.25 -13.94
C SER A 92 17.51 -18.98 -13.84
N LEU A 93 17.00 -19.20 -12.62
CA LEU A 93 15.65 -19.77 -12.45
C LEU A 93 14.51 -18.83 -12.81
N LYS A 94 14.73 -17.50 -12.85
CA LYS A 94 13.70 -16.54 -13.28
C LYS A 94 13.69 -16.38 -14.80
N THR A 95 14.85 -16.47 -15.44
CA THR A 95 14.96 -16.42 -16.90
C THR A 95 14.46 -17.72 -17.54
N ASN A 96 14.58 -18.85 -16.83
CA ASN A 96 14.03 -20.12 -17.26
C ASN A 96 12.50 -20.16 -17.02
N LYS A 97 11.73 -19.79 -18.06
CA LYS A 97 10.25 -19.82 -18.06
C LYS A 97 9.68 -21.24 -18.18
N SER A 98 10.21 -22.20 -17.42
CA SER A 98 9.60 -23.53 -17.35
C SER A 98 8.26 -23.42 -16.63
N GLY A 99 7.18 -23.85 -17.30
CA GLY A 99 5.82 -23.88 -16.74
C GLY A 99 5.66 -24.87 -15.59
N ASP A 100 6.67 -25.70 -15.29
CA ASP A 100 6.67 -26.59 -14.14
C ASP A 100 6.98 -25.83 -12.84
N ARG A 101 5.91 -25.38 -12.19
CA ARG A 101 5.97 -24.71 -10.88
C ARG A 101 6.56 -25.61 -9.79
N LYS A 102 6.37 -26.92 -9.85
CA LYS A 102 6.85 -27.86 -8.82
C LYS A 102 8.37 -28.03 -8.94
N ALA A 103 8.88 -28.22 -10.15
CA ALA A 103 10.32 -28.25 -10.42
C ALA A 103 11.00 -26.93 -10.02
N ASN A 104 10.41 -25.79 -10.38
CA ASN A 104 10.90 -24.48 -9.97
C ASN A 104 10.96 -24.31 -8.45
N PHE A 105 9.93 -24.76 -7.73
CA PHE A 105 9.91 -24.73 -6.27
C PHE A 105 11.01 -25.61 -5.67
N ALA A 106 11.18 -26.84 -6.18
CA ALA A 106 12.22 -27.76 -5.74
C ALA A 106 13.63 -27.17 -5.96
N ALA A 107 13.89 -26.60 -7.14
CA ALA A 107 15.16 -25.96 -7.46
C ALA A 107 15.47 -24.78 -6.53
N ARG A 108 14.48 -23.92 -6.26
CA ARG A 108 14.63 -22.83 -5.28
C ARG A 108 14.96 -23.36 -3.89
N LYS A 109 14.24 -24.40 -3.42
CA LYS A 109 14.49 -25.02 -2.12
C LYS A 109 15.92 -25.58 -2.02
N ALA A 110 16.40 -26.23 -3.08
CA ALA A 110 17.77 -26.74 -3.13
C ALA A 110 18.81 -25.62 -3.02
N ILE A 111 18.64 -24.52 -3.78
CA ILE A 111 19.51 -23.34 -3.70
C ILE A 111 19.55 -22.77 -2.27
N PHE A 112 18.40 -22.59 -1.62
CA PHE A 112 18.34 -22.09 -0.25
C PHE A 112 19.02 -23.05 0.74
N THR A 113 18.83 -24.36 0.59
CA THR A 113 19.44 -25.38 1.46
C THR A 113 20.96 -25.38 1.33
N ASN A 114 21.48 -25.34 0.09
CA ASN A 114 22.92 -25.27 -0.16
C ASN A 114 23.53 -23.97 0.37
N THR A 115 22.83 -22.84 0.20
CA THR A 115 23.27 -21.54 0.74
C THR A 115 23.37 -21.61 2.26
N ASP A 116 22.37 -22.17 2.94
CA ASP A 116 22.36 -22.32 4.40
C ASP A 116 23.54 -23.15 4.91
N ALA A 117 23.79 -24.31 4.28
CA ALA A 117 24.92 -25.18 4.62
C ALA A 117 26.27 -24.46 4.48
N ARG A 118 26.46 -23.71 3.38
CA ARG A 118 27.69 -22.96 3.13
C ARG A 118 27.87 -21.78 4.07
N LEU A 119 26.79 -21.10 4.46
CA LEU A 119 26.86 -20.07 5.49
C LEU A 119 27.30 -20.68 6.82
N ASN A 120 26.66 -21.76 7.28
CA ASN A 120 27.04 -22.41 8.54
C ASN A 120 28.52 -22.82 8.57
N ALA A 121 29.07 -23.31 7.46
CA ALA A 121 30.49 -23.69 7.36
C ALA A 121 31.50 -22.52 7.52
N VAL A 122 31.05 -21.27 7.36
CA VAL A 122 31.89 -20.06 7.49
C VAL A 122 31.73 -19.38 8.85
N LEU A 123 30.65 -19.67 9.57
CA LEU A 123 30.30 -19.06 10.84
C LEU A 123 30.94 -19.81 12.01
N THR A 124 31.29 -19.08 13.08
CA THR A 124 31.67 -19.70 14.36
C THR A 124 30.44 -20.33 15.04
N PRO A 125 30.60 -21.22 16.05
CA PRO A 125 29.48 -21.82 16.77
C PRO A 125 28.49 -20.79 17.36
N GLU A 126 29.00 -19.68 17.90
CA GLU A 126 28.19 -18.60 18.46
C GLU A 126 27.38 -17.89 17.36
N GLN A 127 28.03 -17.62 16.22
CA GLN A 127 27.38 -17.00 15.07
C GLN A 127 26.36 -17.92 14.39
N GLN A 128 26.59 -19.23 14.37
CA GLN A 128 25.62 -20.23 13.90
C GLN A 128 24.36 -20.21 14.76
N THR A 129 24.51 -20.10 16.08
CA THR A 129 23.38 -19.97 17.02
C THR A 129 22.59 -18.68 16.74
N ALA A 130 23.29 -17.55 16.61
CA ALA A 130 22.66 -16.27 16.26
C ALA A 130 21.98 -16.31 14.88
N TYR A 131 22.58 -17.02 13.91
CA TYR A 131 22.00 -17.22 12.59
C TYR A 131 20.74 -18.08 12.63
N ALA A 132 20.73 -19.18 13.39
CA ALA A 132 19.56 -20.02 13.60
C ALA A 132 18.41 -19.23 14.24
N ASN A 133 18.70 -18.38 15.23
CA ASN A 133 17.71 -17.49 15.83
C ASN A 133 17.16 -16.47 14.83
N LEU A 134 18.01 -15.86 14.02
CA LEU A 134 17.59 -14.95 12.95
C LEU A 134 16.68 -15.64 11.93
N LYS A 135 16.98 -16.89 11.55
CA LYS A 135 16.14 -17.69 10.66
C LYS A 135 14.77 -17.97 11.30
N THR A 136 14.74 -18.32 12.58
CA THR A 136 13.49 -18.56 13.31
C THR A 136 12.66 -17.29 13.42
N GLU A 137 13.26 -16.14 13.73
CA GLU A 137 12.56 -14.85 13.76
C GLU A 137 11.99 -14.48 12.38
N MET A 138 12.77 -14.68 11.31
CA MET A 138 12.31 -14.47 9.94
C MET A 138 11.16 -15.41 9.58
N LYS A 139 11.27 -16.69 9.95
CA LYS A 139 10.20 -17.68 9.78
C LYS A 139 8.95 -17.23 10.52
N ASN A 140 9.05 -16.81 11.77
CA ASN A 140 7.93 -16.35 12.57
C ASN A 140 7.30 -15.09 11.98
N LYS A 141 8.08 -14.08 11.58
CA LYS A 141 7.55 -12.87 10.89
C LYS A 141 6.87 -13.20 9.57
N PHE A 142 7.39 -14.18 8.84
CA PHE A 142 6.75 -14.67 7.63
C PHE A 142 5.48 -15.46 7.94
N HIS A 143 5.49 -16.31 8.97
CA HIS A 143 4.32 -17.04 9.45
C HIS A 143 3.25 -16.08 9.98
N SER A 144 3.57 -15.04 10.74
CA SER A 144 2.60 -13.99 11.12
C SER A 144 2.06 -13.19 9.93
N ARG A 145 2.76 -13.21 8.78
CA ARG A 145 2.32 -12.60 7.52
C ARG A 145 1.61 -13.57 6.57
N HIS A 146 1.69 -14.89 6.77
CA HIS A 146 1.13 -15.93 5.89
C HIS A 146 0.14 -16.88 6.58
N HIS A 147 0.21 -17.04 7.89
CA HIS A 147 -0.72 -17.76 8.75
C HIS A 147 -1.50 -16.76 9.61
N GLY A 148 -2.81 -16.75 9.44
CA GLY A 148 -3.74 -15.99 10.25
C GLY A 148 -4.65 -15.13 9.39
N ALA A 149 -5.75 -15.72 8.91
CA ALA A 149 -6.96 -14.92 8.85
C ALA A 149 -7.15 -14.38 10.28
N LYS A 150 -6.95 -13.07 10.48
CA LYS A 150 -7.14 -12.39 11.78
C LYS A 150 -8.36 -12.99 12.48
N THR A 151 -8.32 -13.24 13.78
CA THR A 151 -9.51 -13.76 14.49
C THR A 151 -10.66 -12.75 14.39
N PRO A 152 -11.93 -13.16 14.61
CA PRO A 152 -13.05 -12.21 14.65
C PRO A 152 -12.76 -11.03 15.59
N ASP A 153 -12.20 -11.32 16.77
CA ASP A 153 -11.81 -10.34 17.80
C ASP A 153 -10.71 -9.37 17.37
N GLU A 154 -9.87 -9.74 16.40
CA GLU A 154 -8.87 -8.84 15.82
C GLU A 154 -9.41 -8.07 14.61
N LYS A 155 -10.33 -8.68 13.83
CA LYS A 155 -10.92 -8.05 12.64
C LYS A 155 -11.88 -6.93 13.01
N ALA A 156 -12.76 -7.17 13.97
CA ALA A 156 -13.80 -6.24 14.39
C ALA A 156 -13.25 -4.88 14.84
N PRO A 157 -12.38 -4.78 15.87
CA PRO A 157 -11.89 -3.48 16.36
C PRO A 157 -11.09 -2.73 15.30
N ARG A 158 -10.37 -3.44 14.44
CA ARG A 158 -9.64 -2.83 13.33
C ARG A 158 -10.59 -2.16 12.34
N LEU A 159 -11.65 -2.86 11.93
CA LEU A 159 -12.63 -2.33 10.99
C LEU A 159 -13.44 -1.19 11.63
N THR A 160 -13.82 -1.34 12.90
CA THR A 160 -14.44 -0.27 13.70
C THR A 160 -13.56 0.97 13.69
N GLY A 161 -12.27 0.87 14.04
CA GLY A 161 -11.36 2.01 14.05
C GLY A 161 -11.20 2.71 12.69
N VAL A 162 -11.31 1.96 11.58
CA VAL A 162 -11.35 2.55 10.24
C VAL A 162 -12.65 3.32 10.01
N LEU A 163 -13.80 2.75 10.37
CA LEU A 163 -15.10 3.42 10.23
C LEU A 163 -15.20 4.63 11.15
N THR A 164 -14.75 4.54 12.40
CA THR A 164 -14.65 5.66 13.34
C THR A 164 -13.84 6.80 12.75
N LYS A 165 -12.66 6.53 12.17
CA LYS A 165 -11.85 7.56 11.53
C LYS A 165 -12.46 8.14 10.25
N LYS A 166 -13.21 7.34 9.48
CA LYS A 166 -13.73 7.75 8.18
C LYS A 166 -15.09 8.43 8.25
N LEU A 167 -15.88 8.09 9.26
CA LEU A 167 -17.25 8.57 9.46
C LEU A 167 -17.39 9.42 10.73
N SER A 168 -16.27 9.66 11.44
CA SER A 168 -16.24 10.38 12.71
C SER A 168 -17.29 9.87 13.71
N LEU A 169 -17.31 8.55 13.91
CA LEU A 169 -18.31 7.90 14.78
C LEU A 169 -18.11 8.31 16.24
N SER A 170 -19.21 8.48 16.97
CA SER A 170 -19.16 8.64 18.43
C SER A 170 -18.67 7.36 19.12
N ALA A 171 -18.36 7.45 20.42
CA ALA A 171 -18.00 6.29 21.23
C ALA A 171 -19.11 5.22 21.22
N ASP A 172 -20.35 5.62 21.42
CA ASP A 172 -21.52 4.73 21.44
C ASP A 172 -21.76 4.08 20.07
N GLN A 173 -21.63 4.86 18.98
CA GLN A 173 -21.72 4.32 17.63
C GLN A 173 -20.60 3.33 17.35
N SER A 174 -19.37 3.63 17.78
CA SER A 174 -18.21 2.75 17.61
C SER A 174 -18.39 1.42 18.36
N ALA A 175 -18.93 1.44 19.57
CA ALA A 175 -19.24 0.23 20.34
C ALA A 175 -20.27 -0.66 19.62
N LYS A 176 -21.39 -0.06 19.14
CA LYS A 176 -22.43 -0.79 18.38
C LYS A 176 -21.87 -1.36 17.06
N VAL A 177 -21.09 -0.57 16.33
CA VAL A 177 -20.41 -1.02 15.09
C VAL A 177 -19.47 -2.19 15.37
N ASN A 178 -18.70 -2.14 16.46
CA ASN A 178 -17.80 -3.22 16.82
C ASN A 178 -18.53 -4.54 17.07
N SER A 179 -19.66 -4.48 17.79
CA SER A 179 -20.49 -5.66 18.05
C SER A 179 -21.02 -6.29 16.75
N ILE A 180 -21.53 -5.47 15.83
CA ILE A 180 -22.04 -5.94 14.53
C ILE A 180 -20.93 -6.59 13.70
N LEU A 181 -19.75 -5.95 13.66
CA LEU A 181 -18.60 -6.46 12.91
C LEU A 181 -18.02 -7.74 13.52
N LEU A 182 -18.02 -7.85 14.85
CA LEU A 182 -17.62 -9.07 15.55
C LEU A 182 -18.55 -10.22 15.21
N GLN A 183 -19.86 -10.01 15.31
CA GLN A 183 -20.86 -11.02 14.95
C GLN A 183 -20.69 -11.49 13.50
N SER A 184 -20.57 -10.54 12.56
CA SER A 184 -20.35 -10.85 11.14
C SER A 184 -19.05 -11.63 10.91
N ALA A 185 -17.96 -11.27 11.58
CA ALA A 185 -16.68 -11.94 11.47
C ALA A 185 -16.72 -13.37 12.05
N THR A 186 -17.43 -13.58 13.16
CA THR A 186 -17.63 -14.90 13.79
C THR A 186 -18.44 -15.82 12.90
N GLN A 187 -19.51 -15.33 12.28
CA GLN A 187 -20.30 -16.09 11.30
C GLN A 187 -19.46 -16.46 10.06
N MET A 188 -18.64 -15.52 9.59
CA MET A 188 -17.73 -15.75 8.46
C MET A 188 -16.65 -16.79 8.76
N ASP A 189 -16.11 -16.81 9.98
CA ASP A 189 -15.07 -17.77 10.35
C ASP A 189 -15.67 -19.15 10.64
N SER A 190 -16.86 -19.23 11.23
CA SER A 190 -17.62 -20.48 11.36
C SER A 190 -17.91 -21.11 10.00
N LEU A 191 -18.35 -20.31 9.03
CA LEU A 191 -18.59 -20.77 7.65
C LEU A 191 -17.32 -21.33 6.98
N LYS A 192 -16.14 -20.79 7.30
CA LYS A 192 -14.86 -21.30 6.76
C LYS A 192 -14.40 -22.56 7.49
N ALA A 193 -14.58 -22.62 8.81
CA ALA A 193 -14.21 -23.76 9.64
C ALA A 193 -14.96 -25.03 9.20
N ASN A 194 -16.22 -24.88 8.80
CA ASN A 194 -17.07 -25.97 8.31
C ASN A 194 -16.70 -26.49 6.91
N LYS A 195 -15.67 -25.93 6.26
CA LYS A 195 -15.14 -26.31 4.93
C LYS A 195 -16.20 -26.82 3.94
N PRO A 196 -17.24 -26.02 3.60
CA PRO A 196 -18.36 -26.56 2.84
C PRO A 196 -17.93 -26.90 1.41
N ALA A 197 -18.36 -28.06 0.91
CA ALA A 197 -18.02 -28.54 -0.43
C ALA A 197 -18.66 -27.68 -1.54
N ASP A 198 -19.88 -27.19 -1.30
CA ASP A 198 -20.61 -26.36 -2.26
C ASP A 198 -20.15 -24.89 -2.18
N ARG A 199 -19.38 -24.49 -3.19
CA ARG A 199 -18.87 -23.12 -3.33
C ARG A 199 -19.98 -22.09 -3.60
N ALA A 200 -21.07 -22.47 -4.27
CA ALA A 200 -22.17 -21.57 -4.59
C ALA A 200 -22.97 -21.24 -3.32
N ALA A 201 -23.34 -22.27 -2.54
CA ALA A 201 -23.95 -22.09 -1.22
C ALA A 201 -23.07 -21.25 -0.30
N VAL A 202 -21.75 -21.52 -0.23
CA VAL A 202 -20.81 -20.69 0.55
C VAL A 202 -20.85 -19.22 0.13
N LYS A 203 -20.88 -18.95 -1.17
CA LYS A 203 -20.95 -17.58 -1.69
C LYS A 203 -22.25 -16.89 -1.28
N GLN A 204 -23.37 -17.62 -1.31
CA GLN A 204 -24.67 -17.11 -0.87
C GLN A 204 -24.68 -16.82 0.63
N SER A 205 -24.19 -17.73 1.47
CA SER A 205 -24.09 -17.51 2.92
C SER A 205 -23.20 -16.31 3.25
N ARG A 206 -22.04 -16.18 2.58
CA ARG A 206 -21.18 -15.00 2.73
C ARG A 206 -21.90 -13.71 2.36
N LYS A 207 -22.65 -13.72 1.25
CA LYS A 207 -23.44 -12.55 0.82
C LYS A 207 -24.48 -12.19 1.87
N ALA A 208 -25.22 -13.16 2.39
CA ALA A 208 -26.24 -12.94 3.41
C ALA A 208 -25.65 -12.34 4.70
N ILE A 209 -24.53 -12.89 5.19
CA ILE A 209 -23.83 -12.36 6.38
C ILE A 209 -23.41 -10.90 6.17
N LEU A 210 -22.86 -10.57 5.00
CA LEU A 210 -22.44 -9.20 4.68
C LEU A 210 -23.62 -8.23 4.52
N GLN A 211 -24.72 -8.68 3.92
CA GLN A 211 -25.93 -7.86 3.76
C GLN A 211 -26.61 -7.58 5.10
N ASN A 212 -26.67 -8.58 5.98
CA ASN A 212 -27.23 -8.42 7.32
C ASN A 212 -26.40 -7.43 8.14
N ALA A 213 -25.07 -7.57 8.15
CA ALA A 213 -24.18 -6.62 8.82
C ALA A 213 -24.31 -5.21 8.25
N ASP A 214 -24.40 -5.05 6.92
CA ASP A 214 -24.62 -3.75 6.28
C ASP A 214 -25.91 -3.07 6.72
N ALA A 215 -27.01 -3.83 6.80
CA ALA A 215 -28.29 -3.32 7.23
C ALA A 215 -28.23 -2.82 8.69
N GLN A 216 -27.64 -3.61 9.59
CA GLN A 216 -27.45 -3.23 10.99
C GLN A 216 -26.50 -2.03 11.17
N LEU A 217 -25.43 -1.94 10.38
CA LEU A 217 -24.53 -0.79 10.45
C LEU A 217 -25.24 0.52 10.08
N LYS A 218 -26.09 0.50 9.05
CA LYS A 218 -26.85 1.69 8.62
C LYS A 218 -27.77 2.23 9.71
N THR A 219 -28.37 1.38 10.53
CA THR A 219 -29.24 1.82 11.64
C THR A 219 -28.47 2.51 12.77
N VAL A 220 -27.14 2.36 12.83
CA VAL A 220 -26.28 3.01 13.83
C VAL A 220 -25.82 4.40 13.37
N PHE A 221 -25.85 4.68 12.07
CA PHE A 221 -25.32 5.90 11.46
C PHE A 221 -26.37 6.99 11.29
N THR A 222 -25.97 8.26 11.38
CA THR A 222 -26.78 9.40 10.95
C THR A 222 -26.94 9.44 9.43
N ALA A 223 -27.85 10.25 8.91
CA ALA A 223 -28.06 10.39 7.46
C ALA A 223 -26.77 10.78 6.71
N GLU A 224 -25.98 11.70 7.27
CA GLU A 224 -24.71 12.15 6.70
C GLU A 224 -23.66 11.02 6.71
N GLN A 225 -23.57 10.29 7.82
CA GLN A 225 -22.65 9.15 7.96
C GLN A 225 -23.02 8.00 7.03
N GLN A 226 -24.31 7.74 6.80
CA GLN A 226 -24.78 6.75 5.84
C GLN A 226 -24.34 7.09 4.41
N LYS A 227 -24.41 8.38 4.01
CA LYS A 227 -23.92 8.84 2.71
C LYS A 227 -22.41 8.61 2.56
N ALA A 228 -21.62 9.01 3.56
CA ALA A 228 -20.17 8.80 3.57
C ALA A 228 -19.80 7.30 3.56
N TYR A 229 -20.58 6.46 4.23
CA TYR A 229 -20.41 5.01 4.22
C TYR A 229 -20.72 4.40 2.85
N ALA A 230 -21.80 4.84 2.19
CA ALA A 230 -22.14 4.42 0.83
C ALA A 230 -21.04 4.78 -0.18
N ASP A 231 -20.51 6.00 -0.11
CA ASP A 231 -19.40 6.45 -0.96
C ASP A 231 -18.13 5.62 -0.72
N LEU A 232 -17.82 5.30 0.54
CA LEU A 232 -16.69 4.45 0.90
C LEU A 232 -16.84 3.04 0.30
N LYS A 233 -18.05 2.46 0.35
CA LYS A 233 -18.34 1.17 -0.28
C LYS A 233 -18.21 1.22 -1.79
N ALA A 234 -18.74 2.25 -2.44
CA ALA A 234 -18.65 2.43 -3.88
C ALA A 234 -17.18 2.50 -4.34
N LYS A 235 -16.35 3.32 -3.66
CA LYS A 235 -14.90 3.41 -3.93
C LYS A 235 -14.18 2.07 -3.75
N MET A 236 -14.56 1.28 -2.75
CA MET A 236 -13.99 -0.06 -2.55
C MET A 236 -14.37 -1.00 -3.69
N ILE A 237 -15.63 -0.98 -4.15
CA ILE A 237 -16.10 -1.77 -5.28
C ILE A 237 -15.34 -1.40 -6.56
N GLU A 238 -15.20 -0.11 -6.85
CA GLU A 238 -14.47 0.36 -8.04
C GLU A 238 -13.00 -0.04 -7.98
N ARG A 239 -12.34 0.10 -6.82
CA ARG A 239 -10.96 -0.38 -6.65
C ARG A 239 -10.84 -1.89 -6.86
N MET A 240 -11.81 -2.68 -6.38
CA MET A 240 -11.83 -4.12 -6.61
C MET A 240 -12.02 -4.47 -8.09
N LYS A 241 -12.93 -3.77 -8.79
CA LYS A 241 -13.12 -3.94 -10.24
C LYS A 241 -11.87 -3.59 -11.00
N ALA A 242 -11.22 -2.46 -10.71
CA ALA A 242 -9.95 -2.05 -11.32
C ALA A 242 -8.85 -3.10 -11.11
N HIS A 243 -8.72 -3.64 -9.89
CA HIS A 243 -7.76 -4.72 -9.63
C HIS A 243 -8.07 -6.02 -10.35
N ARG A 244 -9.36 -6.37 -10.52
CA ARG A 244 -9.77 -7.54 -11.29
C ARG A 244 -9.55 -7.32 -12.79
N GLY A 245 -9.88 -6.15 -13.32
CA GLY A 245 -9.63 -5.74 -14.70
C GLY A 245 -8.14 -5.78 -15.02
N ALA A 246 -7.29 -5.17 -14.18
CA ALA A 246 -5.83 -5.21 -14.34
C ALA A 246 -5.24 -6.62 -14.26
N LYS A 247 -5.85 -7.54 -13.50
CA LYS A 247 -5.43 -8.94 -13.43
C LYS A 247 -5.88 -9.77 -14.64
N VAL A 248 -6.98 -9.38 -15.29
CA VAL A 248 -7.50 -10.01 -16.51
C VAL A 248 -6.76 -9.50 -17.76
N THR A 249 -6.32 -8.24 -17.77
CA THR A 249 -5.52 -7.66 -18.87
C THR A 249 -4.02 -7.95 -18.78
N ALA A 250 -3.50 -8.37 -17.62
CA ALA A 250 -2.16 -8.90 -17.52
C ALA A 250 -2.13 -10.34 -18.07
N PRO A 251 -1.32 -10.66 -19.10
CA PRO A 251 -1.19 -12.04 -19.55
C PRO A 251 -0.78 -12.91 -18.37
N SER A 252 -1.51 -14.01 -18.16
CA SER A 252 -1.11 -15.07 -17.25
C SER A 252 0.25 -15.58 -17.73
N ALA A 253 1.33 -15.09 -17.12
CA ALA A 253 2.65 -15.67 -17.29
C ALA A 253 2.60 -17.08 -16.67
N GLY A 254 2.16 -18.04 -17.48
CA GLY A 254 2.45 -19.46 -17.35
C GLY A 254 3.90 -19.73 -17.69
#